data_AF-A0A9N9Q1D0-F1
#
_entry.id   AF-A0A9N9Q1D0-F1
#
_cell.length_a   1.000
_cell.length_b   1.000
_cell.length_c   1.000
_cell.angle_alpha   90.00
_cell.angle_beta   90.00
_cell.angle_gamma   90.00
#
_symmetry.space_group_name_H-M   'P 1'
#
loop_
_entity.id
_entity.type
_entity.pdbx_description
1 polymer ?
#
loop_
_entity_poly.entity_id
_entity_poly.type
_entity_poly.pdbx_seq_one_letter_code
_entity_poly.pdbx_strand_id
1 'polypeptide(L)'
;MTGFSVSYHEYQVLDLKRLFGPEILNLPGIIPHLPLVFFSALFYQFVYTIIGPWLLHFKPRNPNVPSTELSRFYWNSNTVSIAQSIINSALAVYVLLHAEFREGLTAQERILGYHSETAAALAVSTGYFCFHLVNVWIHKKSEGNFMFAHSVCALCAVCLGFRPLSLHYNAHLMIWELPNIFLNIQRQLDSAGLKSALTPKVNRLILLATYIVVRLGTGSLTLWWMASDMLATL
;
A
#
# COMPACT_ATOMS: atom_id res chain seq x y z
N MET A 1 9.34 -36.53 -9.36
CA MET A 1 10.18 -35.34 -9.13
C MET A 1 9.67 -34.64 -7.87
N THR A 2 9.72 -35.29 -6.70
CA THR A 2 10.80 -35.20 -5.70
C THR A 2 11.15 -33.77 -5.29
N GLY A 3 10.52 -33.30 -4.21
CA GLY A 3 11.20 -32.60 -3.12
C GLY A 3 11.16 -31.07 -3.15
N PHE A 4 10.07 -30.48 -2.66
CA PHE A 4 10.07 -29.20 -1.94
C PHE A 4 8.94 -29.21 -0.90
N SER A 5 8.97 -30.18 0.02
CA SER A 5 8.27 -30.05 1.30
C SER A 5 9.28 -29.53 2.32
N VAL A 6 9.66 -28.25 2.18
CA VAL A 6 10.33 -27.55 3.29
C VAL A 6 9.25 -27.38 4.34
N SER A 7 9.42 -28.08 5.46
CA SER A 7 8.52 -28.03 6.61
C SER A 7 8.43 -26.57 7.10
N TYR A 8 7.23 -25.97 7.00
CA TYR A 8 6.94 -24.61 7.45
C TYR A 8 7.25 -24.37 8.94
N HIS A 9 7.43 -25.43 9.74
CA HIS A 9 7.81 -25.34 11.15
C HIS A 9 9.29 -24.93 11.39
N GLU A 10 10.13 -24.92 10.35
CA GLU A 10 11.57 -24.67 10.51
C GLU A 10 11.97 -23.19 10.44
N TYR A 11 11.05 -22.28 10.07
CA TYR A 11 11.22 -20.84 10.27
C TYR A 11 10.92 -20.45 11.73
N GLN A 12 11.67 -21.10 12.62
CA GLN A 12 11.69 -20.88 14.05
C GLN A 12 11.71 -19.39 14.39
N VAL A 13 10.69 -18.97 15.13
CA VAL A 13 10.64 -17.85 16.07
C VAL A 13 11.89 -16.95 16.01
N LEU A 14 11.84 -15.93 15.14
CA LEU A 14 12.89 -14.94 15.00
C LEU A 14 12.97 -14.07 16.26
N ASP A 15 14.06 -14.14 17.02
CA ASP A 15 14.32 -13.17 18.11
C ASP A 15 14.34 -11.73 17.57
N LEU A 16 13.59 -10.82 18.19
CA LEU A 16 13.55 -9.39 17.87
C LEU A 16 14.96 -8.78 17.83
N LYS A 17 15.92 -9.29 18.61
CA LYS A 17 17.33 -8.84 18.59
C LYS A 17 18.03 -9.14 17.27
N ARG A 18 17.69 -10.24 16.58
CA ARG A 18 18.21 -10.55 15.23
C ARG A 18 17.54 -9.69 14.16
N LEU A 19 16.31 -9.26 14.42
CA LEU A 19 15.51 -8.47 13.50
C LEU A 19 16.08 -7.06 13.25
N PHE A 20 16.58 -6.41 14.30
CA PHE A 20 17.24 -5.08 14.22
C PHE A 20 18.76 -5.14 14.10
N GLY A 21 19.33 -6.33 13.89
CA GLY A 21 20.77 -6.56 13.72
C GLY A 21 21.28 -6.35 12.29
N PRO A 22 22.54 -6.74 11.98
CA PRO A 22 23.15 -6.57 10.66
C PRO A 22 22.43 -7.31 9.51
N GLU A 23 21.52 -8.22 9.84
CA GLU A 23 20.69 -8.97 8.89
C GLU A 23 19.40 -8.23 8.47
N ILE A 24 19.22 -6.95 8.83
CA ILE A 24 17.98 -6.19 8.55
C ILE A 24 17.60 -6.15 7.07
N LEU A 25 18.58 -6.24 6.16
CA LEU A 25 18.36 -6.27 4.71
C LEU A 25 18.12 -7.68 4.16
N ASN A 26 18.23 -8.73 4.98
CA ASN A 26 17.93 -10.10 4.57
C ASN A 26 16.41 -10.34 4.66
N LEU A 27 15.75 -10.35 3.49
CA LEU A 27 14.30 -10.45 3.35
C LEU A 27 13.89 -11.79 2.71
N PRO A 28 14.13 -12.95 3.35
CA PRO A 28 13.89 -14.25 2.72
C PRO A 28 12.43 -14.44 2.29
N GLY A 29 11.49 -13.84 3.02
CA GLY A 29 10.06 -13.94 2.74
C GLY A 29 9.61 -13.28 1.44
N ILE A 30 10.42 -12.40 0.81
CA ILE A 30 10.07 -11.77 -0.47
C ILE A 30 10.37 -12.68 -1.66
N ILE A 31 11.33 -13.61 -1.53
CA ILE A 31 11.85 -14.42 -2.64
C ILE A 31 10.73 -15.17 -3.37
N PRO A 32 9.80 -15.86 -2.67
CA PRO A 32 8.70 -16.55 -3.34
C PRO A 32 7.74 -15.61 -4.11
N HIS A 33 7.69 -14.34 -3.72
CA HIS A 33 6.74 -13.35 -4.24
C HIS A 33 7.37 -12.38 -5.24
N LEU A 34 8.68 -12.48 -5.53
CA LEU A 34 9.36 -11.59 -6.48
C LEU A 34 8.66 -11.49 -7.86
N PRO A 35 8.17 -12.60 -8.47
CA PRO A 35 7.41 -12.50 -9.70
C PRO A 35 6.15 -11.64 -9.53
N LEU A 36 5.42 -11.79 -8.42
CA LEU A 36 4.21 -11.01 -8.14
C LEU A 36 4.53 -9.53 -7.93
N VAL A 37 5.64 -9.20 -7.25
CA VAL A 37 6.13 -7.81 -7.11
C VAL A 37 6.41 -7.22 -8.50
N PHE A 38 7.12 -7.95 -9.35
CA PHE A 38 7.48 -7.51 -10.70
C PHE A 38 6.25 -7.29 -11.59
N PHE A 39 5.35 -8.27 -11.66
CA PHE A 39 4.13 -8.15 -12.45
C PHE A 39 3.19 -7.06 -11.92
N SER A 40 3.15 -6.85 -10.60
CA SER A 40 2.39 -5.75 -10.00
C SER A 40 2.98 -4.39 -10.39
N ALA A 41 4.31 -4.23 -10.39
CA ALA A 41 4.95 -3.01 -10.86
C ALA A 41 4.64 -2.73 -12.35
N LEU A 42 4.68 -3.76 -13.20
CA LEU A 42 4.30 -3.66 -14.60
C LEU A 42 2.80 -3.31 -14.77
N PHE A 43 1.93 -3.87 -13.93
CA PHE A 43 0.52 -3.54 -13.93
C PHE A 43 0.31 -2.05 -13.62
N TYR A 44 0.94 -1.50 -12.58
CA TYR A 44 0.81 -0.07 -12.27
C TYR A 44 1.43 0.83 -13.34
N GLN A 45 2.52 0.38 -13.98
CA GLN A 45 3.06 1.05 -15.16
C GLN A 45 2.05 1.06 -16.31
N PHE A 46 1.35 -0.05 -16.56
CA PHE A 46 0.29 -0.14 -17.56
C PHE A 46 -0.90 0.78 -17.22
N VAL A 47 -1.32 0.81 -15.95
CA VAL A 47 -2.36 1.74 -15.48
C VAL A 47 -1.94 3.19 -15.74
N TYR A 48 -0.67 3.53 -15.50
CA TYR A 48 -0.13 4.86 -15.73
C TYR A 48 -0.09 5.25 -17.22
N THR A 49 0.37 4.36 -18.10
CA THR A 49 0.63 4.68 -19.52
C THR A 49 -0.57 4.48 -20.43
N ILE A 50 -1.47 3.56 -20.09
CA ILE A 50 -2.62 3.21 -20.94
C ILE A 50 -3.92 3.68 -20.31
N ILE A 51 -4.21 3.23 -19.08
CA ILE A 51 -5.52 3.49 -18.45
C ILE A 51 -5.69 4.96 -18.06
N GLY A 52 -4.67 5.60 -17.47
CA GLY A 52 -4.70 7.02 -17.11
C GLY A 52 -5.03 7.92 -18.30
N PRO A 53 -4.25 7.86 -19.40
CA PRO A 53 -4.54 8.61 -20.62
C PRO A 53 -5.89 8.25 -21.25
N TRP A 54 -6.30 6.99 -21.21
CA TRP A 54 -7.62 6.58 -21.69
C TRP A 54 -8.74 7.24 -20.87
N LEU A 55 -8.65 7.24 -19.53
CA LEU A 55 -9.63 7.88 -18.65
C LEU A 55 -9.70 9.40 -18.81
N LEU A 56 -8.63 10.03 -19.33
CA LEU A 56 -8.62 11.47 -19.57
C LEU A 56 -9.72 11.90 -20.56
N HIS A 57 -10.16 11.02 -21.47
CA HIS A 57 -11.27 11.28 -22.40
C HIS A 57 -12.61 11.51 -21.68
N PHE A 58 -12.77 10.96 -20.47
CA PHE A 58 -13.96 11.13 -19.64
C PHE A 58 -13.80 12.22 -18.57
N LYS A 59 -12.64 12.90 -18.52
CA LYS A 59 -12.41 13.97 -17.55
C LYS A 59 -13.47 15.07 -17.75
N PRO A 60 -14.22 15.43 -16.70
CA PRO A 60 -15.11 16.58 -16.77
C PRO A 60 -14.30 17.83 -17.15
N ARG A 61 -14.61 18.44 -18.30
CA ARG A 61 -13.78 19.51 -18.85
C ARG A 61 -14.38 20.86 -18.49
N ASN A 62 -13.69 21.63 -17.66
CA ASN A 62 -13.86 23.07 -17.65
C ASN A 62 -13.10 23.66 -18.86
N PRO A 63 -13.78 24.23 -19.86
CA PRO A 63 -13.15 24.73 -21.09
C PRO A 63 -12.12 25.83 -20.82
N ASN A 64 -12.17 26.47 -19.64
CA ASN A 64 -11.27 27.55 -19.25
C ASN A 64 -9.93 27.06 -18.67
N VAL A 65 -9.72 25.75 -18.52
CA VAL A 65 -8.48 25.18 -17.95
C VAL A 65 -7.75 24.37 -19.03
N PRO A 66 -6.62 24.86 -19.58
CA PRO A 66 -5.85 24.11 -20.56
C PRO A 66 -5.18 22.89 -19.92
N SER A 67 -5.16 21.76 -20.65
CA SER A 67 -4.46 20.54 -20.22
C SER A 67 -2.96 20.68 -20.46
N THR A 68 -2.20 21.01 -19.42
CA THR A 68 -0.73 21.00 -19.43
C THR A 68 -0.17 19.57 -19.34
N GLU A 69 1.10 19.38 -19.71
CA GLU A 69 1.81 18.11 -19.47
C GLU A 69 1.83 17.75 -17.98
N LEU A 70 2.04 18.75 -17.13
CA LEU A 70 1.98 18.60 -15.68
C LEU A 70 0.59 18.14 -15.20
N SER A 71 -0.49 18.66 -15.77
CA SER A 71 -1.84 18.20 -15.45
C SER A 71 -2.09 16.76 -15.88
N ARG A 72 -1.51 16.31 -17.01
CA ARG A 72 -1.60 14.92 -17.47
C ARG A 72 -0.81 13.99 -16.56
N PHE A 73 0.38 14.40 -16.16
CA PHE A 73 1.19 13.70 -15.16
C PHE A 73 0.41 13.46 -13.86
N TYR A 74 -0.14 14.53 -13.25
CA TYR A 74 -0.92 14.37 -12.02
C TYR A 74 -2.18 13.55 -12.23
N TRP A 75 -2.86 13.66 -13.38
CA TRP A 75 -4.02 12.83 -13.68
C TRP A 75 -3.69 11.34 -13.70
N ASN A 76 -2.63 10.96 -14.42
CA ASN A 76 -2.18 9.58 -14.52
C ASN A 76 -1.70 9.07 -13.16
N SER A 77 -0.92 9.87 -12.43
CA SER A 77 -0.43 9.53 -11.08
C SER A 77 -1.60 9.29 -10.11
N ASN A 78 -2.58 10.20 -10.07
CA ASN A 78 -3.79 10.03 -9.26
C ASN A 78 -4.59 8.77 -9.67
N THR A 79 -4.64 8.44 -10.96
CA THR A 79 -5.31 7.22 -11.46
C THR A 79 -4.64 5.96 -10.92
N VAL A 80 -3.31 5.90 -10.95
CA VAL A 80 -2.56 4.78 -10.38
C VAL A 80 -2.82 4.67 -8.88
N SER A 81 -2.77 5.77 -8.14
CA SER A 81 -3.03 5.76 -6.70
C SER A 81 -4.47 5.32 -6.38
N ILE A 82 -5.48 5.70 -7.17
CA ILE A 82 -6.85 5.18 -7.01
C ILE A 82 -6.86 3.66 -7.21
N ALA A 83 -6.26 3.18 -8.29
CA ALA A 83 -6.21 1.75 -8.59
C ALA A 83 -5.54 0.96 -7.46
N GLN A 84 -4.38 1.42 -6.98
CA GLN A 84 -3.70 0.80 -5.85
C GLN A 84 -4.55 0.84 -4.58
N SER A 85 -5.19 1.96 -4.26
CA SER A 85 -5.99 2.07 -3.04
C SER A 85 -7.20 1.14 -3.08
N ILE A 86 -7.84 0.94 -4.24
CA ILE A 86 -8.90 -0.04 -4.44
C ILE A 86 -8.36 -1.47 -4.25
N ILE A 87 -7.27 -1.81 -4.94
CA ILE A 87 -6.67 -3.15 -4.91
C ILE A 87 -6.23 -3.50 -3.48
N ASN A 88 -5.49 -2.60 -2.81
CA ASN A 88 -5.01 -2.83 -1.45
C ASN A 88 -6.16 -2.93 -0.45
N SER A 89 -7.20 -2.10 -0.57
CA SER A 89 -8.36 -2.19 0.32
C SER A 89 -9.14 -3.51 0.10
N ALA A 90 -9.28 -3.96 -1.14
CA ALA A 90 -9.92 -5.23 -1.46
C ALA A 90 -9.10 -6.43 -0.97
N LEU A 91 -7.79 -6.42 -1.19
CA LEU A 91 -6.87 -7.44 -0.68
C LEU A 91 -6.86 -7.46 0.85
N ALA A 92 -6.86 -6.29 1.51
CA ALA A 92 -6.96 -6.21 2.96
C ALA A 92 -8.22 -6.89 3.47
N VAL A 93 -9.39 -6.61 2.88
CA VAL A 93 -10.65 -7.27 3.26
C VAL A 93 -10.58 -8.78 3.01
N TYR A 94 -10.06 -9.22 1.86
CA TYR A 94 -9.88 -10.64 1.56
C TYR A 94 -9.01 -11.36 2.61
N VAL A 95 -7.87 -10.76 2.95
CA VAL A 95 -6.91 -11.30 3.91
C VAL A 95 -7.47 -11.29 5.34
N LEU A 96 -8.15 -10.22 5.75
CA LEU A 96 -8.76 -10.13 7.09
C LEU A 96 -9.92 -11.12 7.30
N LEU A 97 -10.58 -11.54 6.22
CA LEU A 97 -11.58 -12.61 6.24
C LEU A 97 -10.96 -14.02 6.14
N HIS A 98 -9.65 -14.10 5.96
CA HIS A 98 -8.97 -15.36 5.70
C HIS A 98 -8.70 -16.14 6.99
N ALA A 99 -8.58 -17.47 6.84
CA ALA A 99 -8.38 -18.39 7.95
C ALA A 99 -7.09 -18.17 8.76
N GLU A 100 -6.13 -17.40 8.26
CA GLU A 100 -4.88 -17.09 8.98
C GLU A 100 -5.08 -16.05 10.10
N PHE A 101 -6.25 -15.41 10.18
CA PHE A 101 -6.65 -14.45 11.24
C PHE A 101 -7.54 -15.08 12.32
N ARG A 102 -7.45 -16.39 12.53
CA ARG A 102 -8.21 -17.12 13.56
C ARG A 102 -7.91 -16.63 14.98
N GLU A 103 -8.89 -16.82 15.87
CA GLU A 103 -8.74 -16.57 17.30
C GLU A 103 -7.64 -17.46 17.92
N GLY A 104 -6.96 -16.94 18.94
CA GLY A 104 -6.03 -17.73 19.77
C GLY A 104 -4.54 -17.58 19.45
N LEU A 105 -4.15 -16.75 18.47
CA LEU A 105 -2.73 -16.44 18.27
C LEU A 105 -2.13 -15.76 19.51
N THR A 106 -0.91 -16.12 19.87
CA THR A 106 -0.10 -15.43 20.88
C THR A 106 0.45 -14.11 20.32
N ALA A 107 0.88 -13.19 21.20
CA ALA A 107 1.53 -11.94 20.77
C ALA A 107 2.76 -12.22 19.89
N GLN A 108 3.53 -13.25 20.26
CA GLN A 108 4.70 -13.69 19.52
C GLN A 108 4.36 -14.18 18.11
N GLU A 109 3.29 -14.98 17.97
CA GLU A 109 2.82 -15.45 16.65
C GLU A 109 2.29 -14.30 15.79
N ARG A 110 1.62 -13.29 16.38
CA ARG A 110 1.18 -12.11 15.62
C ARG A 110 2.33 -11.23 15.13
N ILE A 111 3.40 -11.12 15.92
CA ILE A 111 4.56 -10.28 15.57
C ILE A 111 5.53 -11.01 14.65
N LEU A 112 5.81 -12.29 14.92
CA LEU A 112 6.87 -13.05 14.26
C LEU A 112 6.36 -14.15 13.33
N GLY A 113 5.05 -14.34 13.24
CA GLY A 113 4.43 -15.32 12.37
C GLY A 113 4.50 -14.93 10.91
N TYR A 114 4.75 -15.92 10.06
CA TYR A 114 4.66 -15.77 8.61
C TYR A 114 3.24 -16.10 8.14
N HIS A 115 2.58 -15.10 7.56
CA HIS A 115 1.23 -15.21 7.00
C HIS A 115 1.31 -15.14 5.47
N SER A 116 1.03 -16.24 4.79
CA SER A 116 1.31 -16.38 3.35
C SER A 116 0.39 -15.52 2.50
N GLU A 117 -0.90 -15.42 2.85
CA GLU A 117 -1.85 -14.61 2.08
C GLU A 117 -1.57 -13.12 2.29
N THR A 118 -1.27 -12.73 3.54
CA THR A 118 -0.83 -11.36 3.84
C THR A 118 0.48 -11.02 3.12
N ALA A 119 1.45 -11.94 3.04
CA ALA A 119 2.70 -11.73 2.30
C ALA A 119 2.46 -11.58 0.79
N ALA A 120 1.54 -12.34 0.20
CA ALA A 120 1.15 -12.19 -1.21
C ALA A 120 0.48 -10.82 -1.46
N ALA A 121 -0.42 -10.40 -0.57
CA ALA A 121 -1.06 -9.08 -0.65
C ALA A 121 -0.05 -7.92 -0.48
N LEU A 122 0.91 -8.10 0.43
CA LEU A 122 2.01 -7.16 0.61
C LEU A 122 2.88 -7.08 -0.65
N ALA A 123 3.11 -8.19 -1.37
CA ALA A 123 3.88 -8.19 -2.61
C ALA A 123 3.24 -7.36 -3.72
N VAL A 124 1.91 -7.37 -3.82
CA VAL A 124 1.18 -6.47 -4.72
C VAL A 124 1.42 -5.00 -4.34
N SER A 125 1.37 -4.69 -3.04
CA SER A 125 1.68 -3.35 -2.52
C SER A 125 3.13 -2.95 -2.79
N THR A 126 4.08 -3.87 -2.62
CA THR A 126 5.50 -3.62 -2.91
C THR A 126 5.73 -3.33 -4.38
N GLY A 127 5.05 -4.03 -5.29
CA GLY A 127 5.10 -3.71 -6.72
C GLY A 127 4.62 -2.29 -7.04
N TYR A 128 3.57 -1.82 -6.36
CA TYR A 128 3.16 -0.41 -6.43
C TYR A 128 4.25 0.54 -5.96
N PHE A 129 4.84 0.28 -4.79
CA PHE A 129 5.87 1.18 -4.25
C PHE A 129 7.16 1.19 -5.08
N CYS A 130 7.50 0.09 -5.76
CA CYS A 130 8.54 0.06 -6.79
C CYS A 130 8.21 1.02 -7.94
N PHE A 131 7.01 0.91 -8.52
CA PHE A 131 6.54 1.84 -9.54
C PHE A 131 6.54 3.30 -9.04
N HIS A 132 6.04 3.53 -7.82
CA HIS A 132 5.92 4.86 -7.23
C HIS A 132 7.29 5.52 -7.05
N LEU A 133 8.29 4.80 -6.53
CA LEU A 133 9.65 5.30 -6.40
C LEU A 133 10.24 5.68 -7.76
N VAL A 134 10.11 4.80 -8.76
CA VAL A 134 10.63 5.08 -10.12
C VAL A 134 9.92 6.29 -10.73
N ASN A 135 8.59 6.37 -10.65
CA ASN A 135 7.83 7.48 -11.21
C ASN A 135 8.18 8.82 -10.53
N VAL A 136 8.29 8.84 -9.19
CA VAL A 136 8.70 10.03 -8.43
C VAL A 136 10.16 10.39 -8.71
N TRP A 137 11.06 9.42 -8.87
CA TRP A 137 12.45 9.68 -9.24
C TRP A 137 12.54 10.40 -10.59
N ILE A 138 11.85 9.89 -11.61
CA ILE A 138 11.84 10.47 -12.96
C ILE A 138 11.25 11.88 -12.93
N HIS A 139 10.18 12.10 -12.16
CA HIS A 139 9.46 13.37 -12.07
C HIS A 139 9.81 14.18 -10.82
N LYS A 140 11.00 13.98 -10.25
CA LYS A 140 11.42 14.58 -8.97
C LYS A 140 11.33 16.10 -8.95
N LYS A 141 11.53 16.77 -10.10
CA LYS A 141 11.36 18.22 -10.23
C LYS A 141 9.92 18.68 -9.99
N SER A 142 8.94 17.86 -10.35
CA SER A 142 7.51 18.15 -10.20
C SER A 142 6.95 17.67 -8.86
N GLU A 143 7.42 16.53 -8.36
CA GLU A 143 6.97 15.91 -7.10
C GLU A 143 7.69 16.48 -5.86
N GLY A 144 8.92 16.95 -6.03
CA GLY A 144 9.74 17.51 -4.96
C GLY A 144 10.49 16.47 -4.11
N ASN A 145 11.42 16.97 -3.28
CA ASN A 145 12.31 16.14 -2.48
C ASN A 145 11.59 15.38 -1.36
N PHE A 146 10.52 15.94 -0.79
CA PHE A 146 9.76 15.28 0.28
C PHE A 146 9.00 14.06 -0.24
N MET A 147 8.40 14.14 -1.43
CA MET A 147 7.74 12.99 -2.04
C MET A 147 8.74 11.91 -2.43
N PHE A 148 9.94 12.30 -2.86
CA PHE A 148 11.03 11.36 -3.12
C PHE A 148 11.49 10.64 -1.85
N ALA A 149 11.67 11.36 -0.74
CA ALA A 149 12.01 10.72 0.54
C ALA A 149 10.87 9.79 1.01
N HIS A 150 9.62 10.23 0.86
CA HIS A 150 8.43 9.41 1.15
C HIS A 150 8.42 8.10 0.36
N SER A 151 8.68 8.14 -0.95
CA SER A 151 8.65 6.94 -1.79
C SER A 151 9.73 5.93 -1.42
N VAL A 152 10.93 6.40 -1.04
CA VAL A 152 12.00 5.54 -0.50
C VAL A 152 11.57 4.92 0.83
N CYS A 153 11.11 5.73 1.79
CA CYS A 153 10.68 5.24 3.11
C CYS A 153 9.51 4.25 3.01
N ALA A 154 8.54 4.52 2.14
CA ALA A 154 7.40 3.65 1.94
C ALA A 154 7.80 2.30 1.34
N LEU A 155 8.70 2.29 0.35
CA LEU A 155 9.23 1.05 -0.20
C LEU A 155 10.00 0.24 0.86
N CYS A 156 10.83 0.90 1.67
CA CYS A 156 11.52 0.24 2.77
C CYS A 156 10.52 -0.36 3.78
N ALA A 157 9.47 0.38 4.14
CA ALA A 157 8.47 -0.08 5.10
C ALA A 157 7.75 -1.36 4.63
N VAL A 158 7.31 -1.42 3.37
CA VAL A 158 6.67 -2.63 2.84
C VAL A 158 7.65 -3.78 2.63
N CYS A 159 8.91 -3.51 2.28
CA CYS A 159 9.94 -4.54 2.17
C CYS A 159 10.27 -5.19 3.52
N LEU A 160 10.35 -4.38 4.59
CA LEU A 160 10.60 -4.88 5.95
C LEU A 160 9.51 -5.84 6.44
N GLY A 161 8.27 -5.70 5.93
CA GLY A 161 7.19 -6.62 6.25
C GLY A 161 7.43 -8.06 5.76
N PHE A 162 8.35 -8.33 4.83
CA PHE A 162 8.67 -9.70 4.40
C PHE A 162 9.63 -10.45 5.32
N ARG A 163 10.32 -9.74 6.20
CA ARG A 163 10.84 -10.35 7.41
C ARG A 163 9.65 -10.36 8.36
N PRO A 164 9.22 -11.49 8.94
CA PRO A 164 7.96 -11.56 9.68
C PRO A 164 8.06 -10.68 10.94
N LEU A 165 7.80 -9.40 10.73
CA LEU A 165 7.64 -8.35 11.69
C LEU A 165 6.28 -7.80 11.33
N SER A 166 5.32 -8.17 12.17
CA SER A 166 3.96 -7.68 12.12
C SER A 166 3.23 -7.93 10.78
N LEU A 167 3.56 -9.04 10.08
CA LEU A 167 2.79 -9.47 8.90
C LEU A 167 1.30 -9.58 9.21
N HIS A 168 0.94 -10.14 10.37
CA HIS A 168 -0.44 -10.15 10.85
C HIS A 168 -1.09 -8.75 10.83
N TYR A 169 -0.35 -7.73 11.28
CA TYR A 169 -0.85 -6.37 11.30
C TYR A 169 -0.83 -5.69 9.93
N ASN A 170 0.02 -6.10 9.00
CA ASN A 170 0.07 -5.50 7.66
C ASN A 170 -1.25 -5.59 6.91
N ALA A 171 -2.03 -6.68 7.08
CA ALA A 171 -3.38 -6.77 6.52
C ALA A 171 -4.29 -5.62 7.01
N HIS A 172 -4.21 -5.31 8.30
CA HIS A 172 -4.92 -4.18 8.91
C HIS A 172 -4.34 -2.83 8.47
N LEU A 173 -3.03 -2.72 8.28
CA LEU A 173 -2.42 -1.48 7.78
C LEU A 173 -2.79 -1.20 6.33
N MET A 174 -3.00 -2.22 5.51
CA MET A 174 -3.39 -2.08 4.11
C MET A 174 -4.77 -1.42 3.92
N ILE A 175 -5.71 -1.61 4.86
CA ILE A 175 -7.03 -0.96 4.75
C ILE A 175 -6.93 0.57 4.88
N TRP A 176 -5.83 1.10 5.41
CA TRP A 176 -5.59 2.54 5.57
C TRP A 176 -5.44 3.31 4.25
N GLU A 177 -5.37 2.59 3.15
CA GLU A 177 -5.36 3.13 1.80
C GLU A 177 -6.78 3.49 1.33
N LEU A 178 -7.84 3.03 2.00
CA LEU A 178 -9.23 3.32 1.59
C LEU A 178 -9.53 4.84 1.44
N PRO A 179 -9.11 5.74 2.35
CA PRO A 179 -9.31 7.18 2.17
C PRO A 179 -8.56 7.74 0.96
N ASN A 180 -7.47 7.12 0.52
CA ASN A 180 -6.68 7.57 -0.63
C ASN A 180 -7.47 7.47 -1.95
N ILE A 181 -8.50 6.60 -2.02
CA ILE A 181 -9.44 6.58 -3.15
C ILE A 181 -10.09 7.95 -3.30
N PHE A 182 -10.75 8.43 -2.23
CA PHE A 182 -11.48 9.70 -2.23
C PHE A 182 -10.54 10.91 -2.34
N LEU A 183 -9.33 10.82 -1.78
CA LEU A 183 -8.31 11.85 -1.91
C LEU A 183 -7.91 12.08 -3.37
N ASN A 184 -7.63 11.00 -4.10
CA ASN A 184 -7.17 11.11 -5.48
C ASN A 184 -8.32 11.43 -6.44
N ILE A 185 -9.55 10.97 -6.17
CA ILE A 185 -10.74 11.47 -6.85
C ILE A 185 -10.91 12.98 -6.61
N GLN A 186 -10.71 13.46 -5.38
CA GLN A 186 -10.79 14.88 -5.07
C GLN A 186 -9.78 15.69 -5.88
N ARG A 187 -8.52 15.23 -5.94
CA ARG A 187 -7.45 15.86 -6.74
C ARG A 187 -7.83 15.92 -8.22
N GLN A 188 -8.42 14.86 -8.76
CA GLN A 188 -8.92 14.83 -10.14
C GLN A 188 -10.05 15.85 -10.36
N LEU A 189 -11.05 15.91 -9.47
CA LEU A 189 -12.15 16.88 -9.53
C LEU A 189 -11.67 18.33 -9.41
N ASP A 190 -10.70 18.59 -8.54
CA ASP A 190 -10.11 19.92 -8.37
C ASP A 190 -9.30 20.31 -9.61
N SER A 191 -8.56 19.36 -10.21
CA SER A 191 -7.85 19.57 -11.48
C SER A 191 -8.77 19.75 -12.69
N ALA A 192 -10.05 19.39 -12.57
CA ALA A 192 -11.08 19.62 -13.56
C ALA A 192 -11.76 20.99 -13.40
N GLY A 193 -11.42 21.76 -12.36
CA GLY A 193 -12.00 23.06 -12.09
C GLY A 193 -13.44 23.01 -11.55
N LEU A 194 -13.85 21.88 -10.96
CA LEU A 194 -15.23 21.65 -10.47
C LEU A 194 -15.46 22.03 -8.99
N LYS A 195 -14.59 22.87 -8.40
CA LYS A 195 -14.53 23.10 -6.94
C LYS A 195 -15.85 23.48 -6.26
N SER A 196 -16.72 24.21 -6.95
CA SER A 196 -18.00 24.72 -6.44
C SER A 196 -19.16 23.72 -6.56
N ALA A 197 -19.03 22.66 -7.36
CA ALA A 197 -20.07 21.66 -7.57
C ALA A 197 -20.35 20.83 -6.30
N LEU A 198 -21.54 20.24 -6.23
CA LEU A 198 -21.96 19.40 -5.11
C LEU A 198 -21.07 18.14 -4.99
N THR A 199 -20.67 17.55 -6.11
CA THR A 199 -19.88 16.30 -6.16
C THR A 199 -18.58 16.37 -5.36
N PRO A 200 -17.65 17.33 -5.59
CA PRO A 200 -16.45 17.44 -4.76
C PRO A 200 -16.73 17.81 -3.30
N LYS A 201 -17.85 18.46 -2.97
CA LYS A 201 -18.24 18.69 -1.56
C LYS A 201 -18.60 17.37 -0.86
N VAL A 202 -19.42 16.54 -1.51
CA VAL A 202 -19.79 15.21 -0.99
C VAL A 202 -18.55 14.31 -0.90
N ASN A 203 -17.70 14.30 -1.91
CA ASN A 203 -16.47 13.51 -1.90
C ASN A 203 -15.52 13.92 -0.75
N ARG A 204 -15.37 15.22 -0.46
CA ARG A 204 -14.62 15.69 0.71
C ARG A 204 -15.20 15.22 2.04
N LEU A 205 -16.53 15.17 2.17
CA LEU A 205 -17.18 14.64 3.37
C LEU A 205 -16.89 13.14 3.55
N ILE A 206 -16.99 12.35 2.47
CA ILE A 206 -16.67 10.91 2.49
C ILE A 206 -15.19 10.69 2.79
N LEU A 207 -14.29 11.47 2.17
CA LEU A 207 -12.86 11.45 2.47
C LEU A 207 -12.59 11.69 3.96
N LEU A 208 -13.19 12.72 4.56
CA LEU A 208 -13.00 13.04 5.97
C LEU A 208 -13.53 11.92 6.87
N ALA A 209 -14.75 11.44 6.60
CA ALA A 209 -15.35 10.36 7.37
C ALA A 209 -14.51 9.08 7.32
N THR A 210 -14.09 8.66 6.11
CA THR A 210 -13.24 7.47 5.94
C THR A 210 -11.86 7.65 6.55
N TYR A 211 -11.25 8.83 6.46
CA TYR A 211 -9.97 9.12 7.10
C TYR A 211 -10.06 9.00 8.63
N ILE A 212 -11.09 9.58 9.24
CA ILE A 212 -11.30 9.51 10.69
C ILE A 212 -11.52 8.06 11.12
N VAL A 213 -12.43 7.33 10.48
CA VAL A 213 -12.76 5.96 10.88
C VAL A 213 -11.57 5.02 10.69
N VAL A 214 -10.96 5.05 9.51
CA VAL A 214 -9.96 4.06 9.11
C VAL A 214 -8.58 4.40 9.66
N ARG A 215 -8.08 5.63 9.44
CA ARG A 215 -6.72 5.99 9.86
C ARG A 215 -6.66 6.37 11.33
N LEU A 216 -7.52 7.30 11.76
CA LEU A 216 -7.45 7.78 13.16
C LEU A 216 -8.08 6.79 14.14
N GLY A 217 -9.16 6.11 13.76
CA GLY A 217 -9.83 5.09 14.56
C GLY A 217 -9.08 3.76 14.49
N THR A 218 -9.45 2.92 13.53
CA THR A 218 -8.94 1.54 13.44
C THR A 218 -7.43 1.49 13.34
N GLY A 219 -6.80 2.43 12.61
CA GLY A 219 -5.37 2.45 12.44
C GLY A 219 -4.58 2.73 13.70
N SER A 220 -4.99 3.74 14.48
CA SER A 220 -4.34 4.01 15.78
C SER A 220 -4.46 2.82 16.73
N LEU A 221 -5.60 2.13 16.73
CA LEU A 221 -5.80 0.91 17.53
C LEU A 221 -4.91 -0.24 17.07
N THR A 222 -4.80 -0.47 15.75
CA THR A 222 -3.90 -1.49 15.18
C THR A 222 -2.45 -1.23 15.58
N LEU A 223 -1.97 0.02 15.48
CA LEU A 223 -0.61 0.37 15.92
C LEU A 223 -0.41 0.15 17.41
N TRP A 224 -1.40 0.50 18.22
CA TRP A 224 -1.34 0.27 19.67
C TRP A 224 -1.24 -1.22 20.00
N TRP A 225 -2.05 -2.07 19.37
CA TRP A 225 -1.97 -3.53 19.55
C TRP A 225 -0.65 -4.10 19.06
N MET A 226 -0.18 -3.67 17.89
CA MET A 226 1.12 -4.06 17.37
C MET A 226 2.25 -3.69 18.33
N ALA A 227 2.26 -2.46 18.85
CA ALA A 227 3.25 -2.03 19.82
C ALA A 227 3.17 -2.81 21.14
N SER A 228 1.95 -3.09 21.62
CA SER A 228 1.72 -3.87 22.85
C SER A 228 2.23 -5.30 22.71
N ASP A 229 1.96 -5.95 21.58
CA ASP A 229 2.44 -7.30 21.29
C ASP A 229 3.95 -7.35 21.08
N MET A 230 4.54 -6.33 20.43
CA MET A 230 6.00 -6.22 20.30
C MET A 230 6.65 -6.15 21.69
N LEU A 231 6.10 -5.36 22.61
CA LEU A 231 6.59 -5.28 23.99
C LEU A 231 6.41 -6.60 24.76
N ALA A 232 5.30 -7.30 24.55
CA ALA A 232 5.06 -8.60 25.18
C ALA A 232 5.95 -9.73 24.61
N THR A 233 6.59 -9.49 23.46
CA THR A 233 7.50 -10.44 22.80
C THR A 233 8.98 -10.21 23.16
N LEU A 234 9.30 -9.12 23.89
CA LEU A 234 10.64 -8.80 24.40
C LEU A 234 10.94 -9.47 25.74
#